data_AF-A0A854X585-F1
#
_entry.id   AF-A0A854X585-F1
#
_cell.length_a   1.000
_cell.length_b   1.000
_cell.length_c   1.000
_cell.angle_alpha   90.00
_cell.angle_beta   90.00
_cell.angle_gamma   90.00
#
_symmetry.space_group_name_H-M   'P 1'
#
loop_
_entity.id
_entity.type
_entity.pdbx_description
1 polymer ?
#
loop_
_entity_poly.entity_id
_entity_poly.type
_entity_poly.pdbx_seq_one_letter_code
_entity_poly.pdbx_strand_id
1 'polypeptide(L)'
;MAVSENAYAPPEAELLVADEQTPEFYVVARWKFILLAILSFGLYFYFWIYKNWSQYKRSTRQELWPWARAFFYLFFVHQLYRQAKKRIHDRGGKSDWDLEQWATVFVVLTVVAHIFEKLPKQIPELSFLGLVALIMLPIRVYVASQGQQLINLAASDPQGLSNNRLNAWNLLIILPGAAAWVLVGLLLGGVYP
;
A
#
# COMPACT_ATOMS: atom_id res chain seq x y z
N MET A 1 42.48 24.48 -44.80
CA MET A 1 42.26 24.49 -43.35
C MET A 1 42.15 23.04 -42.92
N ALA A 2 43.13 22.51 -42.19
CA ALA A 2 43.17 21.09 -41.83
C ALA A 2 42.28 20.85 -40.60
N VAL A 3 41.31 19.94 -40.74
CA VAL A 3 40.49 19.44 -39.62
C VAL A 3 41.41 18.56 -38.78
N SER A 4 41.68 18.96 -37.54
CA SER A 4 42.42 18.11 -36.60
C SER A 4 41.48 17.01 -36.11
N GLU A 5 41.64 15.78 -36.62
CA GLU A 5 41.03 14.59 -36.03
C GLU A 5 41.60 14.38 -34.63
N ASN A 6 40.79 14.67 -33.61
CA ASN A 6 41.17 14.50 -32.22
C ASN A 6 41.11 13.00 -31.86
N ALA A 7 42.25 12.30 -32.02
CA ALA A 7 42.40 10.87 -31.75
C ALA A 7 42.18 10.45 -30.28
N TYR A 8 41.99 11.42 -29.37
CA TYR A 8 41.70 11.20 -27.95
C TYR A 8 40.28 11.58 -27.55
N ALA A 9 39.36 11.78 -28.49
CA ALA A 9 37.96 11.91 -28.15
C ALA A 9 37.49 10.61 -27.46
N PRO A 10 37.03 10.66 -26.20
CA PRO A 10 36.46 9.48 -25.56
C PRO A 10 35.28 9.00 -26.43
N PRO A 11 35.12 7.68 -26.62
CA PRO A 11 33.98 7.18 -27.38
C PRO A 11 32.71 7.74 -26.75
N GLU A 12 31.88 8.39 -27.57
CA GLU A 12 30.53 8.78 -27.16
C GLU A 12 29.75 7.47 -26.97
N ALA A 13 29.90 6.89 -25.78
CA ALA A 13 29.03 5.83 -25.32
C ALA A 13 27.64 6.47 -25.28
N GLU A 14 26.81 6.09 -26.23
CA GLU A 14 25.39 6.39 -26.21
C GLU A 14 24.89 5.92 -24.85
N LEU A 15 24.62 6.89 -23.96
CA LEU A 15 24.02 6.61 -22.67
C LEU A 15 22.64 6.06 -23.02
N LEU A 16 22.55 4.74 -23.14
CA LEU A 16 21.31 4.01 -22.98
C LEU A 16 20.89 4.29 -21.53
N VAL A 17 20.35 5.48 -21.31
CA VAL A 17 19.44 5.75 -20.22
C VAL A 17 18.28 4.83 -20.55
N ALA A 18 18.40 3.56 -20.14
CA ALA A 18 17.25 2.74 -19.90
C ALA A 18 16.37 3.64 -19.06
N ASP A 19 15.29 4.11 -19.66
CA ASP A 19 14.25 4.84 -18.96
C ASP A 19 13.79 3.84 -17.90
N GLU A 20 14.42 3.88 -16.73
CA GLU A 20 13.95 3.21 -15.52
C GLU A 20 12.65 3.94 -15.22
N GLN A 21 11.61 3.62 -16.00
CA GLN A 21 10.29 4.17 -15.87
C GLN A 21 9.85 3.79 -14.48
N THR A 22 10.01 4.75 -13.56
CA THR A 22 9.67 4.56 -12.18
C THR A 22 8.21 4.14 -12.19
N PRO A 23 7.87 2.97 -11.60
CA PRO A 23 6.54 2.43 -11.73
C PRO A 23 5.52 3.46 -11.27
N GLU A 24 4.47 3.66 -12.07
CA GLU A 24 3.45 4.67 -11.83
C GLU A 24 2.71 4.45 -10.51
N PHE A 25 2.71 3.22 -10.01
CA PHE A 25 2.13 2.85 -8.72
C PHE A 25 3.12 2.13 -7.82
N TYR A 26 2.83 2.11 -6.52
CA TYR A 26 3.67 1.44 -5.56
C TYR A 26 3.48 -0.07 -5.59
N VAL A 27 4.51 -0.76 -6.05
CA VAL A 27 4.58 -2.20 -6.05
C VAL A 27 5.06 -2.73 -4.70
N VAL A 28 4.40 -3.75 -4.18
CA VAL A 28 4.83 -4.51 -3.00
C VAL A 28 4.30 -5.94 -3.07
N ALA A 29 5.13 -6.92 -2.70
CA ALA A 29 4.70 -8.31 -2.63
C ALA A 29 3.56 -8.49 -1.62
N ARG A 30 2.59 -9.35 -1.96
CA ARG A 30 1.37 -9.54 -1.15
C ARG A 30 1.66 -9.95 0.29
N TRP A 31 2.59 -10.88 0.52
CA TRP A 31 2.94 -11.32 1.87
C TRP A 31 3.58 -10.19 2.68
N LYS A 32 4.42 -9.36 2.05
CA LYS A 32 5.08 -8.22 2.69
C LYS A 32 4.06 -7.16 3.08
N PHE A 33 3.10 -6.88 2.20
CA PHE A 33 1.97 -6.01 2.49
C PHE A 33 1.19 -6.49 3.71
N ILE A 34 0.80 -7.78 3.72
CA ILE A 34 0.04 -8.39 4.82
C ILE A 34 0.82 -8.30 6.13
N LEU A 35 2.10 -8.69 6.12
CA LEU A 35 2.96 -8.65 7.29
C LEU A 35 3.05 -7.24 7.89
N LEU A 36 3.35 -6.24 7.06
CA LEU A 36 3.49 -4.86 7.51
C LEU A 36 2.15 -4.27 7.99
N ALA A 37 1.04 -4.60 7.33
CA ALA A 37 -0.27 -4.11 7.72
C ALA A 37 -0.79 -4.73 9.03
N ILE A 38 -0.56 -6.03 9.24
CA ILE A 38 -0.88 -6.71 10.51
C ILE A 38 -0.02 -6.13 11.64
N LEU A 39 1.30 -6.12 11.48
CA LEU A 39 2.22 -5.70 12.54
C LEU A 39 2.07 -4.22 12.92
N SER A 40 1.67 -3.37 11.96
CA SER A 40 1.38 -1.96 12.24
C SER A 40 -0.04 -1.68 12.74
N PHE A 41 -0.87 -2.71 13.02
CA PHE A 41 -2.28 -2.52 13.39
C PHE A 41 -3.08 -1.69 12.36
N GLY A 42 -2.76 -1.84 11.07
CA GLY A 42 -3.38 -1.11 9.97
C GLY A 42 -2.80 0.28 9.69
N LEU A 43 -1.83 0.77 10.48
CA LEU A 43 -1.19 2.07 10.23
C LEU A 43 -0.46 2.10 8.88
N TYR A 44 -0.01 0.94 8.41
CA TYR A 44 0.59 0.78 7.08
C TYR A 44 -0.34 1.21 5.94
N PHE A 45 -1.68 1.21 6.09
CA PHE A 45 -2.59 1.66 5.04
C PHE A 45 -2.37 3.12 4.66
N TYR A 46 -2.11 4.00 5.64
CA TYR A 46 -1.80 5.40 5.40
C TYR A 46 -0.50 5.53 4.58
N PHE A 47 0.55 4.84 5.00
CA PHE A 47 1.83 4.81 4.29
C PHE A 47 1.69 4.26 2.87
N TRP A 48 0.94 3.17 2.71
CA TRP A 48 0.69 2.52 1.44
C TRP A 48 -0.01 3.45 0.45
N ILE A 49 -1.06 4.16 0.89
CA ILE A 49 -1.79 5.11 0.05
C ILE A 49 -0.90 6.32 -0.29
N TYR A 50 -0.16 6.84 0.69
CA TYR A 50 0.83 7.89 0.47
C TYR A 50 1.84 7.50 -0.62
N LYS A 51 2.44 6.31 -0.52
CA LYS A 51 3.45 5.83 -1.46
C LYS A 51 2.90 5.66 -2.86
N ASN A 52 1.66 5.18 -2.99
CA ASN A 52 0.97 5.07 -4.27
C ASN A 52 0.77 6.45 -4.92
N TRP A 53 0.16 7.40 -4.20
CA TRP A 53 -0.07 8.74 -4.73
C TRP A 53 1.22 9.53 -4.98
N SER A 54 2.27 9.28 -4.19
CA SER A 54 3.59 9.89 -4.38
C SER A 54 4.23 9.42 -5.68
N GLN A 55 4.13 8.13 -6.01
CA GLN A 55 4.65 7.60 -7.28
C GLN A 55 3.80 8.03 -8.46
N TYR A 56 2.47 7.99 -8.32
CA TYR A 56 1.55 8.47 -9.33
C TYR A 56 1.78 9.95 -9.68
N LYS A 57 2.06 10.78 -8.68
CA LYS A 57 2.45 12.18 -8.88
C LYS A 57 3.74 12.32 -9.69
N ARG A 58 4.75 11.49 -9.42
CA ARG A 58 6.05 11.54 -10.11
C ARG A 58 5.93 11.12 -11.57
N SER A 59 5.17 10.07 -11.85
CA SER A 59 4.99 9.56 -13.22
C SER A 59 4.10 10.46 -14.07
N THR A 60 3.00 10.97 -13.52
CA THR A 60 2.03 11.79 -14.28
C THR A 60 2.35 13.29 -14.28
N ARG A 61 3.33 13.73 -13.48
CA ARG A 61 3.69 15.14 -13.25
C ARG A 61 2.52 16.03 -12.83
N GLN A 62 1.45 15.44 -12.30
CA GLN A 62 0.28 16.18 -11.84
C GLN A 62 0.54 16.84 -10.47
N GLU A 63 0.02 18.04 -10.28
CA GLU A 63 0.03 18.68 -8.97
C GLU A 63 -1.01 18.02 -8.06
N LEU A 64 -0.52 17.14 -7.19
CA LEU A 64 -1.32 16.39 -6.23
C LEU A 64 -0.67 16.49 -4.85
N TRP A 65 -1.46 16.30 -3.78
CA TRP A 65 -1.00 16.25 -2.40
C TRP A 65 -1.11 14.83 -1.83
N PRO A 66 -0.06 13.98 -1.96
CA PRO A 66 -0.10 12.59 -1.52
C PRO A 66 -0.37 12.42 -0.03
N TRP A 67 0.14 13.33 0.80
CA TRP A 67 -0.02 13.28 2.25
C TRP A 67 -1.48 13.49 2.67
N ALA A 68 -2.16 14.47 2.07
CA ALA A 68 -3.57 14.74 2.36
C ALA A 68 -4.44 13.55 1.94
N ARG A 69 -4.15 12.96 0.77
CA ARG A 69 -4.86 11.76 0.30
C ARG A 69 -4.62 10.53 1.16
N ALA A 70 -3.44 10.41 1.75
CA ALA A 70 -3.12 9.35 2.70
C ALA A 70 -3.87 9.51 4.01
N PHE A 71 -3.95 10.74 4.54
CA PHE A 71 -4.72 11.03 5.74
C PHE A 71 -6.20 10.72 5.53
N PHE A 72 -6.73 11.09 4.38
CA PHE A 72 -8.11 10.83 3.95
C PHE A 72 -8.25 9.56 3.09
N TYR A 73 -7.47 8.52 3.37
CA TYR A 73 -7.37 7.36 2.47
C TYR A 73 -8.70 6.67 2.15
N LEU A 74 -9.66 6.73 3.07
CA LEU A 74 -11.01 6.17 2.86
C LEU A 74 -11.71 6.78 1.64
N PHE A 75 -11.47 8.05 1.34
CA PHE A 75 -12.06 8.73 0.19
C PHE A 75 -11.23 8.55 -1.09
N PHE A 76 -9.91 8.39 -0.95
CA PHE A 76 -8.98 8.36 -2.08
C PHE A 76 -8.62 6.95 -2.55
N VAL A 77 -8.99 5.89 -1.83
CA VAL A 77 -8.75 4.51 -2.25
C VAL A 77 -9.53 4.15 -3.52
N HIS A 78 -10.81 4.57 -3.63
CA HIS A 78 -11.60 4.41 -4.86
C HIS A 78 -10.95 5.09 -6.05
N GLN A 79 -10.48 6.33 -5.86
CA GLN A 79 -9.80 7.06 -6.91
C GLN A 79 -8.50 6.37 -7.33
N LEU A 80 -7.70 5.88 -6.37
CA LEU A 80 -6.47 5.15 -6.65
C LEU A 80 -6.74 3.90 -7.49
N TYR A 81 -7.74 3.12 -7.08
CA TYR A 81 -8.13 1.90 -7.77
C TYR A 81 -8.68 2.19 -9.17
N ARG A 82 -9.46 3.25 -9.35
CA ARG A 82 -9.91 3.68 -10.68
C ARG A 82 -8.74 4.06 -11.60
N GLN A 83 -7.72 4.75 -11.08
CA GLN A 83 -6.52 5.07 -11.89
C GLN A 83 -5.75 3.80 -12.26
N ALA A 84 -5.60 2.84 -11.34
CA ALA A 84 -4.97 1.56 -11.64
C ALA A 84 -5.75 0.77 -12.72
N LYS A 85 -7.09 0.72 -12.61
CA LYS A 85 -7.98 0.07 -13.60
C LYS A 85 -7.83 0.71 -14.98
N LYS A 86 -7.86 2.05 -15.03
CA LYS A 86 -7.64 2.81 -16.26
C LYS A 86 -6.29 2.46 -16.89
N ARG A 87 -5.22 2.41 -16.09
CA ARG A 87 -3.88 2.09 -16.58
C ARG A 87 -3.78 0.68 -17.18
N ILE A 88 -4.44 -0.30 -16.56
CA ILE A 88 -4.52 -1.67 -17.10
C ILE A 88 -5.23 -1.66 -18.46
N HIS A 89 -6.35 -0.94 -18.55
CA HIS A 89 -7.12 -0.81 -19.79
C HIS A 89 -6.33 -0.11 -20.90
N ASP A 90 -5.64 1.00 -20.59
CA ASP A 90 -4.82 1.76 -21.55
C ASP A 90 -3.65 0.92 -22.12
N ARG A 91 -3.23 -0.16 -21.42
CA ARG A 91 -2.24 -1.14 -21.91
C ARG A 91 -2.85 -2.31 -22.69
N GLY A 92 -4.15 -2.28 -22.97
CA GLY A 92 -4.87 -3.39 -23.60
C GLY A 92 -5.11 -4.59 -22.68
N GLY A 93 -4.81 -4.46 -21.39
CA GLY A 93 -5.09 -5.49 -20.40
C GLY A 93 -6.57 -5.51 -20.02
N LYS A 94 -7.09 -6.69 -19.72
CA LYS A 94 -8.38 -6.85 -19.04
C LYS A 94 -8.10 -7.22 -17.59
N SER A 95 -8.82 -6.59 -16.67
CA SER A 95 -8.91 -7.05 -15.30
C SER A 95 -10.31 -7.61 -15.11
N ASP A 96 -10.41 -8.91 -14.84
CA ASP A 96 -11.70 -9.56 -14.55
C ASP A 96 -12.28 -9.11 -13.21
N TRP A 97 -11.53 -8.32 -12.43
CA TRP A 97 -11.89 -7.92 -11.08
C TRP A 97 -12.40 -6.49 -11.08
N ASP A 98 -13.53 -6.27 -10.42
CA ASP A 98 -14.00 -4.91 -10.23
C ASP A 98 -13.24 -4.24 -9.08
N LEU A 99 -12.21 -3.48 -9.44
CA LEU A 99 -11.41 -2.69 -8.52
C LEU A 99 -12.29 -1.84 -7.59
N GLU A 100 -13.40 -1.27 -8.08
CA GLU A 100 -14.26 -0.39 -7.28
C GLU A 100 -15.02 -1.13 -6.17
N GLN A 101 -15.35 -2.41 -6.38
CA GLN A 101 -15.98 -3.25 -5.37
C GLN A 101 -15.03 -3.50 -4.19
N TRP A 102 -13.76 -3.82 -4.46
CA TRP A 102 -12.75 -4.03 -3.41
C TRP A 102 -12.50 -2.76 -2.57
N ALA A 103 -12.46 -1.59 -3.21
CA ALA A 103 -12.38 -0.32 -2.48
C ALA A 103 -13.58 -0.13 -1.54
N THR A 104 -14.79 -0.42 -2.03
CA THR A 104 -16.02 -0.27 -1.25
C THR A 104 -16.03 -1.21 -0.05
N VAL A 105 -15.71 -2.49 -0.24
CA VAL A 105 -15.60 -3.47 0.86
C VAL A 105 -14.55 -3.02 1.88
N PHE A 106 -13.38 -2.56 1.42
CA PHE A 106 -12.33 -2.08 2.31
C PHE A 106 -12.78 -0.87 3.15
N VAL A 107 -13.44 0.11 2.53
CA VAL A 107 -13.95 1.31 3.23
C VAL A 107 -15.03 0.93 4.22
N VAL A 108 -16.02 0.11 3.83
CA VAL A 108 -17.10 -0.33 4.73
C VAL A 108 -16.55 -1.07 5.94
N LEU A 109 -15.69 -2.06 5.74
CA LEU A 109 -15.07 -2.81 6.84
C LEU A 109 -14.26 -1.90 7.76
N THR A 110 -13.57 -0.92 7.18
CA THR A 110 -12.76 0.02 7.94
C THR A 110 -13.63 0.97 8.76
N VAL A 111 -14.71 1.51 8.20
CA VAL A 111 -15.64 2.37 8.94
C VAL A 111 -16.30 1.60 10.07
N VAL A 112 -16.79 0.38 9.81
CA VAL A 112 -17.39 -0.49 10.84
C VAL A 112 -16.39 -0.79 11.96
N ALA A 113 -15.15 -1.14 11.63
CA ALA A 113 -14.12 -1.39 12.64
C ALA A 113 -13.85 -0.15 13.52
N HIS A 114 -13.74 1.05 12.93
CA HIS A 114 -13.55 2.29 13.71
C HIS A 114 -14.75 2.60 14.63
N ILE A 115 -15.97 2.28 14.20
CA ILE A 115 -17.16 2.41 15.06
C ILE A 115 -17.04 1.45 16.25
N PHE A 116 -16.70 0.19 15.98
CA PHE A 116 -16.53 -0.85 17.01
C PHE A 116 -15.37 -0.56 17.98
N GLU A 117 -14.32 0.10 17.54
CA GLU A 117 -13.22 0.57 18.40
C GLU A 117 -13.63 1.74 19.31
N LYS A 118 -14.55 2.59 18.86
CA LYS A 118 -14.97 3.80 19.60
C LYS A 118 -16.14 3.58 20.54
N LEU A 119 -17.07 2.70 20.19
CA LEU A 119 -18.30 2.48 20.95
C LEU A 119 -18.07 2.02 22.40
N PRO A 120 -17.10 1.13 22.70
CA PRO A 120 -16.77 0.75 24.08
C PRO A 120 -16.41 1.91 25.02
N LYS A 121 -15.88 3.01 24.47
CA LYS A 121 -15.54 4.21 25.26
C LYS A 121 -16.77 4.98 25.73
N GLN A 122 -17.89 4.80 25.04
CA GLN A 122 -19.16 5.46 25.37
C GLN A 122 -20.11 4.50 26.12
N ILE A 123 -20.05 3.21 25.79
CA ILE A 123 -20.91 2.16 26.33
C ILE A 123 -20.03 0.98 26.76
N PRO A 124 -19.57 0.94 28.02
CA PRO A 124 -18.64 -0.09 28.52
C PRO A 124 -19.16 -1.53 28.38
N GLU A 125 -20.47 -1.74 28.40
CA GLU A 125 -21.12 -3.05 28.21
C GLU A 125 -20.80 -3.67 26.84
N LEU A 126 -20.42 -2.85 25.86
CA LEU A 126 -20.05 -3.27 24.51
C LEU A 126 -18.54 -3.48 24.34
N SER A 127 -17.78 -3.67 25.42
CA SER A 127 -16.31 -3.88 25.39
C SER A 127 -15.86 -5.00 24.44
N PHE A 128 -16.69 -6.04 24.24
CA PHE A 128 -16.41 -7.11 23.28
C PHE A 128 -16.25 -6.62 21.83
N LEU A 129 -16.84 -5.48 21.45
CA LEU A 129 -16.70 -4.90 20.11
C LEU A 129 -15.26 -4.49 19.80
N GLY A 130 -14.46 -4.13 20.80
CA GLY A 130 -13.03 -3.87 20.62
C GLY A 130 -12.27 -5.11 20.13
N LEU A 131 -12.59 -6.28 20.70
CA LEU A 131 -12.04 -7.57 20.26
C LEU A 131 -12.53 -7.93 18.85
N VAL A 132 -13.81 -7.69 18.55
CA VAL A 132 -14.35 -7.89 17.19
C VAL A 132 -13.61 -7.01 16.18
N ALA A 133 -13.37 -5.74 16.49
CA ALA A 133 -12.62 -4.84 15.60
C ALA A 133 -11.17 -5.28 15.37
N LEU A 134 -10.53 -5.84 16.41
CA LEU A 134 -9.20 -6.44 16.30
C LEU A 134 -9.21 -7.67 15.38
N ILE A 135 -10.21 -8.55 15.50
CA ILE A 135 -10.38 -9.72 14.62
C ILE A 135 -10.74 -9.30 13.18
N MET A 136 -11.40 -8.15 12.99
CA MET A 136 -11.66 -7.61 11.66
C MET A 136 -10.39 -7.08 10.96
N LEU A 137 -9.30 -6.81 11.68
CA LEU A 137 -8.04 -6.33 11.08
C LEU A 137 -7.50 -7.26 9.98
N PRO A 138 -7.26 -8.57 10.20
CA PRO A 138 -6.80 -9.47 9.14
C PRO A 138 -7.75 -9.51 7.93
N ILE A 139 -9.06 -9.37 8.13
CA ILE A 139 -10.03 -9.29 7.04
C ILE A 139 -9.80 -8.01 6.22
N ARG A 140 -9.66 -6.85 6.87
CA ARG A 140 -9.33 -5.57 6.21
C ARG A 140 -8.02 -5.67 5.43
N VAL A 141 -7.00 -6.27 6.03
CA VAL A 141 -5.70 -6.49 5.41
C VAL A 141 -5.81 -7.40 4.18
N TYR A 142 -6.57 -8.49 4.27
CA TYR A 142 -6.80 -9.39 3.15
C TYR A 142 -7.47 -8.65 1.98
N VAL A 143 -8.55 -7.91 2.25
CA VAL A 143 -9.29 -7.13 1.24
C VAL A 143 -8.37 -6.09 0.58
N ALA A 144 -7.60 -5.34 1.37
CA ALA A 144 -6.63 -4.39 0.82
C ALA A 144 -5.52 -5.07 0.00
N SER A 145 -5.11 -6.28 0.39
CA SER A 145 -4.11 -7.05 -0.35
C SER A 145 -4.59 -7.49 -1.73
N GLN A 146 -5.89 -7.71 -1.92
CA GLN A 146 -6.48 -7.99 -3.24
C GLN A 146 -6.36 -6.77 -4.16
N GLY A 147 -6.68 -5.58 -3.64
CA GLY A 147 -6.47 -4.33 -4.38
C GLY A 147 -5.00 -4.06 -4.66
N GLN A 148 -4.08 -4.46 -3.77
CA GLN A 148 -2.64 -4.36 -4.04
C GLN A 148 -2.20 -5.24 -5.22
N GLN A 149 -2.75 -6.44 -5.39
CA GLN A 149 -2.42 -7.28 -6.56
C GLN A 149 -2.82 -6.61 -7.88
N LEU A 150 -3.91 -5.85 -7.88
CA LEU A 150 -4.36 -5.07 -9.04
C LEU A 150 -3.47 -3.86 -9.30
N ILE A 151 -3.02 -3.17 -8.25
CA ILE A 151 -2.02 -2.10 -8.34
C ILE A 151 -0.70 -2.63 -8.92
N ASN A 152 -0.25 -3.78 -8.42
CA ASN A 152 0.93 -4.50 -8.90
C ASN A 152 0.80 -4.82 -10.40
N LEU A 153 -0.36 -5.32 -10.83
CA LEU A 153 -0.67 -5.57 -12.24
C LEU A 153 -0.63 -4.27 -13.08
N ALA A 154 -1.20 -3.17 -12.57
CA ALA A 154 -1.14 -1.86 -13.23
C ALA A 154 0.30 -1.31 -13.37
N ALA A 155 1.21 -1.75 -12.50
CA ALA A 155 2.63 -1.43 -12.56
C ALA A 155 3.47 -2.46 -13.35
N SER A 156 2.85 -3.42 -14.04
CA SER A 156 3.52 -4.52 -14.77
C SER A 156 4.37 -5.46 -13.90
N ASP A 157 4.10 -5.54 -12.60
CA ASP A 157 4.73 -6.51 -11.68
C ASP A 157 3.66 -7.19 -10.80
N PRO A 158 2.84 -8.11 -11.36
CA PRO A 158 1.68 -8.68 -10.67
C PRO A 158 2.03 -9.41 -9.37
N GLN A 159 3.22 -10.03 -9.31
CA GLN A 159 3.70 -10.77 -8.14
C GLN A 159 4.38 -9.86 -7.10
N GLY A 160 4.72 -8.62 -7.47
CA GLY A 160 5.41 -7.66 -6.62
C GLY A 160 6.86 -8.02 -6.35
N LEU A 161 7.53 -8.65 -7.32
CA LEU A 161 8.90 -9.14 -7.19
C LEU A 161 9.91 -8.02 -6.96
N SER A 162 9.69 -6.86 -7.59
CA SER A 162 10.52 -5.65 -7.44
C SER A 162 10.63 -5.17 -6.00
N ASN A 163 9.62 -5.46 -5.16
CA ASN A 163 9.59 -5.10 -3.76
C ASN A 163 9.14 -6.30 -2.90
N ASN A 164 9.87 -7.40 -3.06
CA ASN A 164 9.63 -8.67 -2.38
C ASN A 164 10.55 -8.90 -1.17
N ARG A 165 11.58 -8.07 -0.93
CA ARG A 165 12.52 -8.28 0.17
C ARG A 165 12.24 -7.33 1.33
N LEU A 166 12.50 -7.80 2.55
CA LEU A 166 12.55 -6.91 3.71
C LEU A 166 13.84 -6.08 3.67
N ASN A 167 13.76 -4.83 4.10
CA ASN A 167 14.88 -3.92 4.23
C ASN A 167 14.93 -3.41 5.68
N ALA A 168 16.00 -2.70 6.04
CA ALA A 168 16.18 -2.15 7.38
C ALA A 168 15.01 -1.26 7.82
N TRP A 169 14.42 -0.48 6.91
CA TRP A 169 13.26 0.37 7.21
C TRP A 169 12.02 -0.42 7.62
N ASN A 170 11.81 -1.62 7.09
CA ASN A 170 10.69 -2.47 7.52
C ASN A 170 10.85 -2.96 8.96
N LEU A 171 12.10 -3.09 9.46
CA LEU A 171 12.34 -3.51 10.85
C LEU A 171 11.80 -2.48 11.85
N LEU A 172 11.78 -1.21 11.49
CA LEU A 172 11.18 -0.14 12.31
C LEU A 172 9.67 -0.33 12.52
N ILE A 173 9.00 -1.09 11.65
CA ILE A 173 7.58 -1.45 11.81
C ILE A 173 7.47 -2.81 12.49
N ILE A 174 8.30 -3.77 12.07
CA ILE A 174 8.21 -5.16 12.50
C ILE A 174 8.49 -5.29 14.00
N LEU A 175 9.58 -4.71 14.50
CA LEU A 175 10.01 -4.87 15.89
C LEU A 175 8.99 -4.30 16.89
N PRO A 176 8.58 -3.02 16.83
CA PRO A 176 7.59 -2.49 17.75
C PRO A 176 6.21 -3.11 17.54
N GLY A 177 5.84 -3.42 16.29
CA GLY A 177 4.59 -4.09 15.98
C GLY A 177 4.47 -5.47 16.61
N ALA A 178 5.51 -6.29 16.48
CA ALA A 178 5.57 -7.61 17.10
C ALA A 178 5.49 -7.51 18.63
N ALA A 179 6.23 -6.59 19.24
CA ALA A 179 6.16 -6.35 20.69
C ALA A 179 4.74 -5.93 21.14
N ALA A 180 4.08 -5.06 20.39
CA ALA A 180 2.71 -4.65 20.67
C ALA A 180 1.70 -5.81 20.52
N TRP A 181 1.85 -6.70 19.53
CA TRP A 181 1.02 -7.90 19.42
C TRP A 181 1.20 -8.87 20.59
N VAL A 182 2.44 -9.05 21.07
CA VAL A 182 2.71 -9.84 22.28
C VAL A 182 2.00 -9.22 23.48
N LEU A 183 2.09 -7.90 23.65
CA LEU A 183 1.40 -7.19 24.72
C LEU A 183 -0.13 -7.38 24.64
N VAL A 184 -0.71 -7.27 23.44
CA VAL A 184 -2.15 -7.55 23.22
C VAL A 184 -2.51 -8.97 23.64
N GLY A 185 -1.69 -9.96 23.27
CA GLY A 185 -1.90 -11.36 23.68
C GLY A 185 -1.86 -11.54 25.20
N LEU A 186 -0.88 -10.92 25.87
CA LEU A 186 -0.77 -10.95 27.34
C LEU A 186 -1.96 -10.28 28.03
N LEU A 187 -2.42 -9.13 27.51
CA LEU A 187 -3.58 -8.43 28.04
C LEU A 187 -4.86 -9.25 27.87
N LEU A 188 -5.06 -9.89 26.71
CA LEU A 188 -6.22 -10.74 26.49
C LEU A 188 -6.18 -12.00 27.37
N GLY A 189 -5.02 -12.63 27.54
CA GLY A 189 -4.84 -13.80 28.41
C GLY A 189 -4.95 -13.49 29.90
N GLY A 190 -4.65 -12.27 30.33
CA GLY A 190 -4.86 -11.82 31.71
C GLY A 190 -6.30 -11.41 32.03
N VAL A 191 -7.10 -11.08 31.00
CA VAL A 191 -8.51 -10.66 31.14
C VAL A 191 -9.48 -11.84 31.10
N TYR A 192 -9.11 -12.95 30.44
CA TYR A 192 -9.92 -14.18 30.36
C TYR A 192 -9.15 -15.36 30.99
N PRO A 193 -9.37 -15.67 32.29
CA PRO A 193 -8.79 -16.86 32.93
C PRO A 193 -9.40 -18.17 32.41
#